data_AF-A0A8J2YI55-F1
#
_entry.id   AF-A0A8J2YI55-F1
#
_cell.length_a   1.000
_cell.length_b   1.000
_cell.length_c   1.000
_cell.angle_alpha   90.00
_cell.angle_beta   90.00
_cell.angle_gamma   90.00
#
_symmetry.space_group_name_H-M   'P 1'
#
loop_
_entity.id
_entity.type
_entity.pdbx_description
1 polymer ?
#
loop_
_entity_poly.entity_id
_entity_poly.type
_entity_poly.pdbx_seq_one_letter_code
_entity_poly.pdbx_strand_id
1 'polypeptide(L)'
;MKKRRSLTFSIPNLVIALLCIYFGGWLLLNTLGLMNTTLQTSTLHYVPYGLVVLGALLLIAPFVNTKSQLGSNWLFGLISLSYGGALLTDAHHLISFGWLDIWKLWPVLIVYCGCMLLFGGRHQKKATKNHAYSNDHPDEAFDAKVFAQNLKHDIEQQIKKDMRHTEEGLRQKKDVLKQEAHQWQPNSKGQRQHEQERRQAQRENKLARFAEPNEQKTDDDSGHNKE
;
A
#
# COMPACT_ATOMS: atom_id res chain seq x y z
N MET A 1 -22.65 -24.24 -3.02
CA MET A 1 -23.15 -23.32 -1.96
C MET A 1 -22.07 -22.27 -1.68
N LYS A 2 -22.36 -20.99 -1.94
CA LYS A 2 -21.38 -19.87 -1.93
C LYS A 2 -21.26 -19.34 -0.50
N LYS A 3 -20.14 -19.64 0.17
CA LYS A 3 -19.84 -19.17 1.54
C LYS A 3 -19.73 -17.64 1.54
N ARG A 4 -20.80 -16.96 1.95
CA ARG A 4 -20.81 -15.49 2.11
C ARG A 4 -19.79 -15.15 3.19
N ARG A 5 -18.69 -14.49 2.81
CA ARG A 5 -17.75 -13.91 3.77
C ARG A 5 -18.49 -12.74 4.42
N SER A 6 -19.01 -12.95 5.62
CA SER A 6 -19.49 -11.85 6.45
C SER A 6 -18.30 -10.93 6.71
N LEU A 7 -18.32 -9.72 6.16
CA LEU A 7 -17.43 -8.64 6.58
C LEU A 7 -17.79 -8.32 8.03
N THR A 8 -17.20 -9.04 8.97
CA THR A 8 -17.18 -8.62 10.37
C THR A 8 -16.18 -7.47 10.41
N PHE A 9 -16.65 -6.26 10.12
CA PHE A 9 -15.86 -5.06 10.32
C PHE A 9 -15.62 -4.94 11.82
N SER A 10 -14.40 -5.26 12.26
CA SER A 10 -14.01 -5.09 13.65
C SER A 10 -14.22 -3.60 13.99
N ILE A 11 -15.06 -3.32 14.99
CA ILE A 11 -15.31 -1.98 15.54
C ILE A 11 -14.03 -1.12 15.64
N PRO A 12 -12.86 -1.63 16.09
CA PRO A 12 -11.63 -0.82 16.13
C PRO A 12 -11.15 -0.36 14.75
N ASN A 13 -11.30 -1.17 13.70
CA ASN A 13 -10.89 -0.80 12.35
C ASN A 13 -11.81 0.29 11.78
N LEU A 14 -13.10 0.27 12.16
CA LEU A 14 -14.06 1.31 11.78
C LEU A 14 -13.70 2.63 12.48
N VAL A 15 -13.40 2.58 13.78
CA VAL A 15 -12.99 3.76 14.54
C VAL A 15 -11.70 4.37 13.98
N ILE A 16 -10.68 3.54 13.67
CA ILE A 16 -9.43 4.00 13.05
C ILE A 16 -9.67 4.59 11.66
N ALA A 17 -10.51 3.95 10.84
CA ALA A 17 -10.85 4.45 9.51
C ALA A 17 -11.58 5.80 9.60
N LEU A 18 -12.54 5.94 10.52
CA LEU A 18 -13.29 7.18 10.73
C LEU A 18 -12.38 8.32 11.20
N LEU A 19 -11.44 8.02 12.10
CA LEU A 19 -10.41 8.96 12.55
C LEU A 19 -9.46 9.37 11.43
N CYS A 20 -9.04 8.42 10.58
CA CYS A 20 -8.18 8.70 9.44
C CYS A 20 -8.88 9.57 8.40
N ILE A 21 -10.17 9.32 8.14
CA ILE A 21 -11.01 10.15 7.27
C ILE A 21 -11.18 11.56 7.87
N TYR A 22 -11.46 11.67 9.17
CA TYR A 22 -11.60 12.96 9.85
C TYR A 22 -10.29 13.76 9.80
N PHE A 23 -9.16 13.15 10.16
CA PHE A 23 -7.85 13.79 10.19
C PHE A 23 -7.34 14.13 8.79
N GLY A 24 -7.56 13.25 7.81
CA GLY A 24 -7.22 13.49 6.41
C GLY A 24 -8.05 14.61 5.79
N GLY A 25 -9.35 14.65 6.08
CA GLY A 25 -10.23 15.75 5.70
C GLY A 25 -9.76 17.06 6.31
N TRP A 26 -9.44 17.07 7.60
CA TRP A 26 -8.88 18.23 8.28
C TRP A 26 -7.61 18.76 7.61
N LEU A 27 -6.67 17.87 7.26
CA LEU A 27 -5.44 18.25 6.55
C LEU A 27 -5.71 18.85 5.18
N LEU A 28 -6.64 18.25 4.41
CA LEU A 28 -7.06 18.77 3.11
C LEU A 28 -7.62 20.19 3.22
N LEU A 29 -8.44 20.47 4.25
CA LEU A 29 -8.97 21.81 4.50
C LEU A 29 -7.86 22.83 4.81
N ASN A 30 -6.82 22.41 5.55
CA ASN A 30 -5.67 23.25 5.86
C ASN A 30 -4.80 23.51 4.61
N THR A 31 -4.57 22.48 3.78
CA THR A 31 -3.78 22.60 2.53
C THR A 31 -4.47 23.45 1.47
N LEU A 32 -5.81 23.44 1.41
CA LEU A 32 -6.57 24.27 0.47
C LEU A 32 -6.56 25.77 0.81
N GLY A 33 -5.92 26.19 1.90
CA GLY A 33 -5.86 27.59 2.32
C GLY A 33 -7.24 28.17 2.71
N LEU A 34 -8.25 27.31 2.88
CA LEU A 34 -9.59 27.69 3.33
C LEU A 34 -9.60 28.12 4.80
N MET A 35 -8.55 27.78 5.56
CA MET A 35 -8.30 28.32 6.90
C MET A 35 -7.60 29.67 6.81
N ASN A 36 -8.39 30.73 6.91
CA ASN A 36 -7.90 32.09 7.11
C ASN A 36 -6.99 32.13 8.36
N THR A 37 -5.93 32.93 8.35
CA THR A 37 -4.89 32.99 9.42
C THR A 37 -5.46 33.26 10.81
N THR A 38 -6.64 33.86 10.91
CA THR A 38 -7.38 34.09 12.17
C THR A 38 -7.91 32.80 12.83
N LEU A 39 -8.23 31.76 12.05
CA LEU A 39 -8.72 30.46 12.57
C LEU A 39 -7.57 29.49 12.91
N GLN A 40 -6.37 29.79 12.44
CA GLN A 40 -5.19 28.94 12.63
C GLN A 40 -4.74 28.91 14.10
N THR A 41 -4.85 30.03 14.81
CA THR A 41 -4.52 30.15 16.24
C THR A 41 -5.51 29.39 17.12
N SER A 42 -6.81 29.44 16.80
CA SER A 42 -7.85 28.72 17.55
C SER A 42 -7.74 27.21 17.33
N THR A 43 -7.41 26.78 16.11
CA THR A 43 -7.25 25.37 15.76
C THR A 43 -6.12 24.70 16.53
N LEU A 44 -4.95 25.34 16.62
CA LEU A 44 -3.79 24.79 17.32
C LEU A 44 -4.10 24.41 18.77
N HIS A 45 -5.07 25.09 19.39
CA HIS A 45 -5.50 24.81 20.76
C HIS A 45 -6.31 23.52 20.88
N TYR A 46 -7.07 23.11 19.86
CA TYR A 46 -7.93 21.91 19.91
C TYR A 46 -7.20 20.61 19.53
N VAL A 47 -6.13 20.71 18.75
CA VAL A 47 -5.34 19.55 18.32
C VAL A 47 -4.77 18.72 19.49
N PRO A 48 -4.20 19.28 20.57
CA PRO A 48 -3.73 18.47 21.70
C PRO A 48 -4.83 17.62 22.33
N TYR A 49 -6.04 18.17 22.48
CA TYR A 49 -7.19 17.43 23.02
C TYR A 49 -7.54 16.23 22.15
N GLY A 50 -7.56 16.41 20.82
CA GLY A 50 -7.81 15.31 19.88
C GLY A 50 -6.76 14.21 19.98
N LEU A 51 -5.49 14.59 20.16
CA LEU A 51 -4.37 13.64 20.26
C LEU A 51 -4.37 12.85 21.57
N VAL A 52 -4.77 13.50 22.68
CA VAL A 52 -4.98 12.85 23.98
C VAL A 52 -6.14 11.85 23.91
N VAL A 53 -7.28 12.26 23.36
CA VAL A 53 -8.45 11.37 23.18
C VAL A 53 -8.10 10.19 22.29
N LEU A 54 -7.35 10.41 21.21
CA LEU A 54 -6.87 9.36 20.33
C LEU A 54 -5.96 8.38 21.07
N GLY A 55 -4.95 8.89 21.79
CA GLY A 55 -4.03 8.07 22.58
C GLY A 55 -4.77 7.23 23.63
N ALA A 56 -5.71 7.84 24.34
CA ALA A 56 -6.54 7.16 25.34
C ALA A 56 -7.42 6.07 24.70
N LEU A 57 -8.04 6.37 23.55
CA LEU A 57 -8.88 5.41 22.83
C LEU A 57 -8.07 4.21 22.34
N LEU A 58 -6.85 4.43 21.84
CA LEU A 58 -5.94 3.35 21.44
C LEU A 58 -5.44 2.52 22.64
N LEU A 59 -5.34 3.13 23.81
CA LEU A 59 -5.02 2.45 25.06
C LEU A 59 -6.18 1.57 25.56
N ILE A 60 -7.43 2.03 25.41
CA ILE A 60 -8.64 1.33 25.85
C ILE A 60 -9.09 0.25 24.84
N ALA A 61 -8.86 0.47 23.54
CA ALA A 61 -9.21 -0.47 22.47
C ALA A 61 -8.76 -1.94 22.70
N PRO A 62 -7.53 -2.23 23.14
CA PRO A 62 -7.11 -3.60 23.45
C PRO A 62 -7.77 -4.18 24.72
N PHE A 63 -8.22 -3.34 25.65
CA PHE A 63 -8.94 -3.79 26.85
C PHE A 63 -10.35 -4.29 26.53
N VAL A 64 -11.01 -3.71 25.52
CA VAL A 64 -12.38 -4.07 25.12
C VAL A 64 -12.42 -5.33 24.23
N ASN A 65 -11.36 -5.58 23.45
CA ASN A 65 -11.30 -6.72 22.53
C ASN A 65 -10.23 -7.74 22.96
N THR A 66 -10.58 -8.59 23.92
CA THR A 66 -9.72 -9.65 24.52
C THR A 66 -9.15 -10.66 23.50
N LYS A 67 -9.65 -10.70 22.25
CA LYS A 67 -9.23 -11.66 21.21
C LYS A 67 -8.23 -11.10 20.20
N SER A 68 -7.95 -9.79 20.20
CA SER A 68 -6.96 -9.22 19.28
C SER A 68 -5.58 -9.30 19.90
N GLN A 69 -4.59 -9.74 19.12
CA GLN A 69 -3.19 -9.85 19.54
C GLN A 69 -2.73 -8.54 20.19
N LEU A 70 -2.42 -8.62 21.49
CA LEU A 70 -2.03 -7.54 22.39
C LEU A 70 -0.77 -6.75 21.98
N GLY A 71 -0.21 -6.99 20.79
CA GLY A 71 1.20 -6.72 20.52
C GLY A 71 1.55 -5.36 19.92
N SER A 72 0.68 -4.72 19.12
CA SER A 72 1.16 -3.63 18.24
C SER A 72 0.58 -2.24 18.51
N ASN A 73 -0.68 -2.13 18.93
CA ASN A 73 -1.36 -0.82 18.93
C ASN A 73 -1.31 -0.10 20.29
N TRP A 74 -1.03 -0.82 21.38
CA TRP A 74 -0.90 -0.24 22.72
C TRP A 74 0.27 0.75 22.80
N LEU A 75 1.35 0.40 22.10
CA LEU A 75 2.56 1.20 21.95
C LEU A 75 2.27 2.56 21.32
N PHE A 76 1.54 2.56 20.21
CA PHE A 76 1.15 3.78 19.51
C PHE A 76 0.17 4.62 20.33
N GLY A 77 -0.71 3.99 21.12
CA GLY A 77 -1.59 4.67 22.06
C GLY A 77 -0.84 5.40 23.17
N LEU A 78 0.15 4.76 23.78
CA LEU A 78 0.99 5.38 24.82
C LEU A 78 1.81 6.56 24.29
N ILE A 79 2.42 6.42 23.11
CA ILE A 79 3.19 7.51 22.48
C ILE A 79 2.26 8.68 22.12
N SER A 80 1.11 8.39 21.51
CA SER A 80 0.12 9.43 21.18
C SER A 80 -0.42 10.12 22.44
N LEU A 81 -0.66 9.38 23.52
CA LEU A 81 -1.17 9.94 24.78
C LEU A 81 -0.13 10.82 25.47
N SER A 82 1.11 10.35 25.57
CA SER A 82 2.20 11.10 26.20
C SER A 82 2.57 12.37 25.42
N TYR A 83 2.64 12.28 24.08
CA TYR A 83 2.86 13.44 23.23
C TYR A 83 1.68 14.41 23.24
N GLY A 84 0.44 13.90 23.18
CA GLY A 84 -0.77 14.73 23.32
C GLY A 84 -0.85 15.43 24.68
N GLY A 85 -0.48 14.73 25.76
CA GLY A 85 -0.44 15.30 27.11
C GLY A 85 0.62 16.39 27.25
N ALA A 86 1.79 16.23 26.63
CA ALA A 86 2.83 17.26 26.61
C ALA A 86 2.35 18.53 25.89
N LEU A 87 1.69 18.40 24.73
CA LEU A 87 1.09 19.54 24.02
C LEU A 87 -0.05 20.18 24.83
N LEU A 88 -0.82 19.40 25.60
CA LEU A 88 -1.86 19.94 26.47
C LEU A 88 -1.28 20.75 27.63
N THR A 89 -0.12 20.32 28.14
CA THR A 89 0.60 20.99 29.22
C THR A 89 1.17 22.35 28.76
N ASP A 90 1.60 22.44 27.50
CA ASP A 90 1.95 23.70 26.84
C ASP A 90 0.74 24.62 26.65
N ALA A 91 -0.41 24.08 26.26
CA ALA A 91 -1.66 24.83 26.13
C ALA A 91 -2.14 25.46 27.45
N HIS A 92 -1.76 24.89 28.60
CA HIS A 92 -2.03 25.44 29.92
C HIS A 92 -0.88 26.28 30.49
N HIS A 93 0.15 26.56 29.71
CA HIS A 93 1.36 27.32 30.09
C HIS A 93 2.14 26.72 31.29
N LEU A 94 1.99 25.42 31.57
CA LEU A 94 2.77 24.78 32.63
C LEU A 94 4.21 24.48 32.20
N ILE A 95 4.42 24.12 30.92
CA ILE A 95 5.73 23.79 30.34
C ILE A 95 5.76 24.29 28.90
N SER A 96 6.79 25.04 28.49
CA SER A 96 6.95 25.45 27.09
C SER A 96 7.38 24.26 26.23
N PHE A 97 6.44 23.73 25.44
CA PHE A 97 6.64 22.54 24.61
C PHE A 97 6.07 22.77 23.21
N GLY A 98 6.94 23.00 22.23
CA GLY A 98 6.53 23.28 20.86
C GLY A 98 6.16 22.02 20.07
N TRP A 99 5.43 22.20 18.97
CA TRP A 99 5.12 21.13 18.01
C TRP A 99 6.36 20.39 17.48
N LEU A 100 7.47 21.12 17.31
CA LEU A 100 8.75 20.59 16.82
C LEU A 100 9.64 19.98 17.92
N ASP A 101 9.21 20.05 19.18
CA ASP A 101 9.95 19.47 20.31
C ASP A 101 9.78 17.94 20.41
N ILE A 102 9.35 17.27 19.32
CA ILE A 102 9.39 15.81 19.20
C ILE A 102 10.75 15.23 19.59
N TRP A 103 11.84 15.95 19.28
CA TRP A 103 13.19 15.57 19.68
C TRP A 103 13.41 15.55 21.19
N LYS A 104 12.68 16.35 21.97
CA LYS A 104 12.77 16.35 23.44
C LYS A 104 12.07 15.15 24.07
N LEU A 105 11.26 14.39 23.33
CA LEU A 105 10.59 13.16 23.82
C LEU A 105 11.48 11.92 23.81
N TRP A 106 12.72 12.01 23.32
CA TRP A 106 13.66 10.88 23.30
C TRP A 106 13.89 10.20 24.67
N PRO A 107 13.91 10.88 25.84
CA PRO A 107 14.11 10.20 27.13
C PRO A 107 12.91 9.33 27.49
N VAL A 108 11.70 9.77 27.13
CA VAL A 108 10.46 8.99 27.28
C VAL A 108 10.54 7.73 26.40
N LEU A 109 11.10 7.85 25.20
CA LEU A 109 11.31 6.74 24.27
C LEU A 109 12.33 5.72 24.80
N ILE A 110 13.37 6.17 25.52
CA ILE A 110 14.36 5.30 26.18
C ILE A 110 13.76 4.57 27.39
N VAL A 111 13.10 5.28 28.31
CA VAL A 111 12.42 4.67 29.46
C VAL A 111 11.42 3.63 28.98
N TYR A 112 10.71 3.96 27.90
CA TYR A 112 9.77 3.08 27.25
C TYR A 112 10.42 1.85 26.60
N CYS A 113 11.55 2.00 25.90
CA CYS A 113 12.32 0.86 25.37
C CYS A 113 12.78 -0.07 26.50
N GLY A 114 13.20 0.50 27.63
CA GLY A 114 13.52 -0.25 28.85
C GLY A 114 12.31 -1.01 29.41
N CYS A 115 11.14 -0.37 29.50
CA CYS A 115 9.90 -1.04 29.90
C CYS A 115 9.49 -2.14 28.92
N MET A 116 9.63 -1.93 27.61
CA MET A 116 9.37 -2.96 26.60
C MET A 116 10.31 -4.15 26.77
N LEU A 117 11.59 -3.93 27.10
CA LEU A 117 12.54 -5.01 27.37
C LEU A 117 12.15 -5.80 28.64
N LEU A 118 11.67 -5.11 29.67
CA LEU A 118 11.27 -5.70 30.95
C LEU A 118 9.92 -6.42 30.89
N PHE A 119 8.94 -5.89 30.16
CA PHE A 119 7.56 -6.39 30.12
C PHE A 119 7.20 -7.13 28.81
N GLY A 120 7.96 -6.91 27.72
CA GLY A 120 7.74 -7.50 26.40
C GLY A 120 8.29 -8.93 26.24
N GLY A 121 8.96 -9.46 27.26
CA GLY A 121 9.53 -10.81 27.29
C GLY A 121 8.53 -11.97 27.34
N ARG A 122 7.22 -11.74 27.16
CA ARG A 122 6.26 -12.84 26.98
C ARG A 122 6.02 -13.07 25.49
N HIS A 123 7.04 -13.65 24.86
CA HIS A 123 6.85 -14.46 23.66
C HIS A 123 5.72 -15.45 23.94
N GLN A 124 4.54 -15.16 23.42
CA GLN A 124 3.54 -16.16 23.12
C GLN A 124 4.17 -17.05 22.04
N LYS A 125 5.06 -17.97 22.48
CA LYS A 125 5.21 -19.24 21.81
C LYS A 125 3.79 -19.79 21.81
N LYS A 126 3.09 -19.63 20.68
CA LYS A 126 1.97 -20.50 20.36
C LYS A 126 2.63 -21.87 20.23
N ALA A 127 2.81 -22.53 21.37
CA ALA A 127 3.00 -23.96 21.44
C ALA A 127 1.77 -24.51 20.73
N THR A 128 1.97 -24.86 19.47
CA THR A 128 1.18 -25.86 18.78
C THR A 128 1.04 -27.01 19.76
N LYS A 129 -0.12 -27.08 20.41
CA LYS A 129 -0.54 -28.21 21.22
C LYS A 129 -0.63 -29.40 20.27
N ASN A 130 0.48 -30.11 20.14
CA ASN A 130 0.56 -31.49 19.69
C ASN A 130 1.86 -32.02 20.28
N HIS A 131 1.81 -32.36 21.57
CA HIS A 131 2.09 -33.69 22.08
C HIS A 131 2.19 -33.60 23.60
N ALA A 132 1.35 -34.39 24.26
CA ALA A 132 1.53 -34.72 25.65
C ALA A 132 2.91 -35.35 25.81
N TYR A 133 3.81 -34.70 26.53
CA TYR A 133 4.94 -35.37 27.16
C TYR A 133 4.70 -35.30 28.66
N SER A 134 4.36 -36.46 29.22
CA SER A 134 4.38 -36.74 30.65
C SER A 134 5.79 -36.48 31.16
N ASN A 135 5.93 -35.62 32.16
CA ASN A 135 7.20 -35.27 32.79
C ASN A 135 7.49 -36.26 33.93
N ASP A 136 7.82 -37.50 33.59
CA ASP A 136 8.09 -38.51 34.62
C ASP A 136 9.51 -39.08 34.61
N HIS A 137 10.39 -38.73 33.65
CA HIS A 137 11.75 -39.31 33.58
C HIS A 137 12.87 -38.24 33.47
N PRO A 138 13.61 -37.95 34.56
CA PRO A 138 14.65 -36.93 34.62
C PRO A 138 16.05 -37.46 34.28
N ASP A 139 16.25 -38.09 33.12
CA ASP A 139 17.54 -38.68 32.77
C ASP A 139 17.80 -38.93 31.26
N GLU A 140 16.93 -38.49 30.34
CA GLU A 140 17.19 -38.67 28.91
C GLU A 140 18.13 -37.61 28.34
N ALA A 141 19.41 -38.01 28.20
CA ALA A 141 20.41 -37.33 27.41
C ALA A 141 19.84 -36.96 26.03
N PHE A 142 20.10 -35.72 25.59
CA PHE A 142 19.70 -35.18 24.29
C PHE A 142 19.92 -36.20 23.16
N ASP A 143 18.83 -36.81 22.67
CA ASP A 143 18.90 -37.78 21.59
C ASP A 143 19.12 -37.04 20.26
N ALA A 144 20.40 -36.90 19.91
CA ALA A 144 20.84 -36.26 18.68
C ALA A 144 20.20 -36.90 17.43
N LYS A 145 19.73 -38.15 17.50
CA LYS A 145 19.03 -38.80 16.37
C LYS A 145 17.64 -38.23 16.17
N VAL A 146 16.89 -38.02 17.25
CA VAL A 146 15.55 -37.40 17.19
C VAL A 146 15.65 -35.96 16.67
N PHE A 147 16.66 -35.21 17.14
CA PHE A 147 16.92 -33.86 16.62
C PHE A 147 17.26 -33.87 15.12
N ALA A 148 18.14 -34.76 14.68
CA ALA A 148 18.51 -34.86 13.26
C ALA A 148 17.32 -35.25 12.37
N GLN A 149 16.43 -36.12 12.85
CA GLN A 149 15.23 -36.53 12.12
C GLN A 149 14.23 -35.37 11.98
N ASN A 150 14.03 -34.58 13.04
CA ASN A 150 13.17 -33.40 13.01
C ASN A 150 13.75 -32.31 12.09
N LEU A 151 15.07 -32.09 12.13
CA LEU A 151 15.74 -31.12 11.26
C LEU A 151 15.60 -31.47 9.77
N LYS A 152 15.73 -32.76 9.44
CA LYS A 152 15.54 -33.23 8.07
C LYS A 152 14.11 -32.97 7.58
N HIS A 153 13.12 -33.20 8.44
CA HIS A 153 11.73 -32.99 8.06
C HIS A 153 11.41 -31.50 7.81
N ASP A 154 11.91 -30.60 8.65
CA ASP A 154 11.72 -29.16 8.46
C ASP A 154 12.36 -28.64 7.18
N ILE A 155 13.58 -29.11 6.86
CA ILE A 155 14.28 -28.74 5.62
C ILE A 155 13.48 -29.20 4.39
N GLU A 156 12.96 -30.44 4.39
CA GLU A 156 12.14 -30.94 3.28
C GLU A 156 10.83 -30.15 3.11
N GLN A 157 10.18 -29.76 4.20
CA GLN A 157 8.96 -28.94 4.14
C GLN A 157 9.23 -27.56 3.56
N GLN A 158 10.36 -26.95 3.92
CA GLN A 158 10.76 -25.64 3.44
C GLN A 158 11.07 -25.68 1.93
N ILE A 159 11.85 -26.67 1.48
CA ILE A 159 12.14 -26.89 0.05
C ILE A 159 10.84 -27.12 -0.74
N LYS A 160 9.91 -27.92 -0.21
CA LYS A 160 8.62 -28.18 -0.86
C LYS A 160 7.73 -26.93 -0.93
N LYS A 161 7.85 -26.01 0.02
CA LYS A 161 7.12 -24.75 0.01
C LYS A 161 7.68 -23.80 -1.04
N ASP A 162 9.00 -23.71 -1.16
CA ASP A 162 9.67 -22.83 -2.13
C ASP A 162 9.47 -23.32 -3.57
N MET A 163 9.46 -24.64 -3.79
CA MET A 163 9.11 -25.20 -5.11
C MET A 163 7.67 -24.88 -5.51
N ARG A 164 6.69 -24.93 -4.59
CA ARG A 164 5.30 -24.57 -4.90
C ARG A 164 5.14 -23.11 -5.31
N HIS A 165 5.81 -22.19 -4.61
CA HIS A 165 5.80 -20.78 -5.01
C HIS A 165 6.44 -20.55 -6.39
N THR A 166 7.50 -21.28 -6.70
CA THR A 166 8.17 -21.21 -8.00
C THR A 166 7.28 -21.74 -9.13
N GLU A 167 6.58 -22.85 -8.91
CA GLU A 167 5.62 -23.39 -9.89
C GLU A 167 4.42 -22.47 -10.11
N GLU A 168 3.89 -21.83 -9.07
CA GLU A 168 2.81 -20.86 -9.19
C GLU A 168 3.24 -19.64 -10.01
N GLY A 169 4.46 -19.13 -9.78
CA GLY A 169 5.02 -18.04 -10.58
C GLY A 169 5.20 -18.41 -12.06
N LEU A 170 5.65 -19.64 -12.35
CA LEU A 170 5.78 -20.15 -13.72
C LEU A 170 4.41 -20.32 -14.41
N ARG A 171 3.38 -20.77 -13.68
CA ARG A 171 2.01 -20.87 -14.21
C ARG A 171 1.45 -19.50 -14.56
N GLN A 172 1.57 -18.53 -13.66
CA GLN A 172 1.14 -17.15 -13.92
C GLN A 172 1.84 -16.57 -15.16
N LYS A 173 3.16 -16.77 -15.28
CA LYS A 173 3.91 -16.28 -16.45
C LYS A 173 3.44 -16.92 -17.76
N LYS A 174 3.11 -18.22 -17.75
CA LYS A 174 2.54 -18.91 -18.92
C LYS A 174 1.15 -18.36 -19.29
N ASP A 175 0.32 -18.07 -18.31
CA ASP A 175 -1.02 -17.52 -18.56
C ASP A 175 -0.95 -16.09 -19.12
N VAL A 176 -0.03 -15.26 -18.63
CA VAL A 176 0.24 -13.91 -19.19
C VAL A 176 0.72 -14.02 -20.63
N LEU A 177 1.71 -14.87 -20.92
CA LEU A 177 2.20 -15.08 -22.28
C LEU A 177 1.10 -15.57 -23.24
N LYS A 178 0.18 -16.42 -22.75
CA LYS A 178 -0.96 -16.89 -23.54
C LYS A 178 -1.99 -15.79 -23.80
N GLN A 179 -2.22 -14.90 -22.83
CA GLN A 179 -3.08 -13.73 -23.01
C GLN A 179 -2.47 -12.73 -23.99
N GLU A 180 -1.17 -12.45 -23.87
CA GLU A 180 -0.44 -11.60 -24.80
C GLU A 180 -0.49 -12.17 -26.23
N ALA A 181 -0.30 -13.49 -26.39
CA ALA A 181 -0.42 -14.14 -27.69
C ALA A 181 -1.83 -14.03 -28.30
N HIS A 182 -2.89 -14.06 -27.48
CA HIS A 182 -4.26 -13.83 -27.96
C HIS A 182 -4.53 -12.36 -28.30
N GLN A 183 -3.94 -11.41 -27.57
CA GLN A 183 -4.05 -9.98 -27.85
C GLN A 183 -3.27 -9.58 -29.12
N TRP A 184 -2.16 -10.26 -29.39
CA TRP A 184 -1.37 -10.11 -30.61
C TRP A 184 -1.98 -10.81 -31.84
N GLN A 185 -3.21 -11.33 -31.79
CA GLN A 185 -3.91 -11.68 -33.04
C GLN A 185 -4.12 -10.40 -33.84
N PRO A 186 -3.39 -10.20 -34.96
CA PRO A 186 -3.54 -8.99 -35.75
C PRO A 186 -5.00 -8.89 -36.17
N ASN A 187 -5.61 -7.73 -35.92
CA ASN A 187 -6.96 -7.42 -36.35
C ASN A 187 -7.02 -7.48 -37.88
N SER A 188 -7.23 -8.69 -38.40
CA SER A 188 -7.25 -9.02 -39.83
C SER A 188 -8.37 -8.28 -40.57
N LYS A 189 -9.34 -7.71 -39.85
CA LYS A 189 -10.36 -6.82 -40.42
C LYS A 189 -9.79 -5.43 -40.72
N GLY A 190 -8.94 -4.87 -39.85
CA GLY A 190 -8.29 -3.58 -40.07
C GLY A 190 -7.29 -3.59 -41.23
N GLN A 191 -6.54 -4.68 -41.41
CA GLN A 191 -5.63 -4.82 -42.55
C GLN A 191 -6.37 -4.87 -43.90
N ARG A 192 -7.54 -5.52 -43.97
CA ARG A 192 -8.34 -5.56 -45.20
C ARG A 192 -8.96 -4.20 -45.53
N GLN A 193 -9.37 -3.42 -44.53
CA GLN A 193 -9.89 -2.07 -44.75
C GLN A 193 -8.81 -1.12 -45.26
N HIS A 194 -7.64 -1.12 -44.61
CA HIS A 194 -6.52 -0.29 -45.05
C HIS A 194 -6.02 -0.69 -46.44
N GLU A 195 -6.05 -1.98 -46.80
CA GLU A 195 -5.71 -2.41 -48.16
C GLU A 195 -6.77 -2.00 -49.19
N GLN A 196 -8.06 -2.01 -48.83
CA GLN A 196 -9.14 -1.51 -49.69
C GLN A 196 -9.03 0.00 -49.92
N GLU A 197 -8.73 0.80 -48.89
CA GLU A 197 -8.50 2.24 -49.02
C GLU A 197 -7.30 2.54 -49.92
N ARG A 198 -6.17 1.82 -49.76
CA ARG A 198 -5.02 1.99 -50.67
C ARG A 198 -5.37 1.66 -52.11
N ARG A 199 -6.20 0.64 -52.33
CA ARG A 199 -6.67 0.28 -53.68
C ARG A 199 -7.61 1.35 -54.26
N GLN A 200 -8.46 1.97 -53.44
CA GLN A 200 -9.33 3.08 -53.87
C GLN A 200 -8.51 4.32 -54.21
N ALA A 201 -7.59 4.74 -53.33
CA ALA A 201 -6.72 5.88 -53.59
C ALA A 201 -5.85 5.69 -54.85
N GLN A 202 -5.37 4.46 -55.11
CA GLN A 202 -4.64 4.15 -56.34
C GLN A 202 -5.53 4.23 -57.59
N ARG A 203 -6.82 3.89 -57.49
CA ARG A 203 -7.78 4.04 -58.60
C ARG A 203 -8.09 5.50 -58.87
N GLU A 204 -8.31 6.30 -57.84
CA GLU A 204 -8.56 7.74 -57.96
C GLU A 204 -7.36 8.47 -58.56
N ASN A 205 -6.15 8.18 -58.09
CA ASN A 205 -4.93 8.78 -58.66
C ASN A 205 -4.72 8.37 -60.13
N LYS A 206 -5.02 7.12 -60.49
CA LYS A 206 -5.02 6.71 -61.91
C LYS A 206 -6.04 7.48 -62.73
N LEU A 207 -7.27 7.65 -62.24
CA LEU A 207 -8.31 8.41 -62.95
C LEU A 207 -7.96 9.89 -63.09
N ALA A 208 -7.37 10.49 -62.05
CA ALA A 208 -6.90 11.88 -62.08
C ALA A 208 -5.83 12.09 -63.17
N ARG A 209 -4.88 11.16 -63.32
CA ARG A 209 -3.88 11.22 -64.40
C ARG A 209 -4.46 11.10 -65.82
N PHE A 210 -5.65 10.50 -65.98
CA PHE A 210 -6.32 10.45 -67.28
C PHE A 210 -7.22 11.68 -67.53
N ALA A 211 -7.56 12.42 -66.47
CA ALA A 211 -8.43 13.60 -66.54
C ALA A 211 -7.64 14.92 -66.69
N GLU A 212 -6.33 14.93 -66.48
CA GLU A 212 -5.50 16.08 -66.84
C GLU A 212 -5.48 16.23 -68.37
N PRO A 213 -6.03 17.34 -68.91
CA PRO A 213 -5.86 17.68 -70.30
C PRO A 213 -4.37 17.84 -70.54
N ASN A 214 -3.86 17.20 -71.60
CA ASN A 214 -2.50 17.39 -72.06
C ASN A 214 -2.40 18.85 -72.55
N GLU A 215 -2.17 19.80 -71.63
CA GLU A 215 -1.81 21.18 -71.94
C GLU A 215 -0.41 21.14 -72.55
N GLN A 216 -0.47 20.84 -73.84
CA GLN A 216 0.60 20.87 -74.79
C GLN A 216 1.10 22.31 -74.87
N LYS A 217 2.15 22.56 -74.07
CA LYS A 217 3.28 23.45 -74.34
C LYS A 217 3.10 24.28 -75.62
N THR A 218 2.45 25.43 -75.50
CA THR A 218 2.58 26.50 -76.48
C THR A 218 3.85 27.25 -76.11
N ASP A 219 4.91 26.92 -76.85
CA ASP A 219 6.04 27.79 -77.06
C ASP A 219 5.49 29.15 -77.54
N ASP A 220 5.71 30.21 -76.76
CA ASP A 220 5.50 31.59 -77.23
C ASP A 220 6.85 32.30 -77.23
N ASP A 221 7.49 32.13 -78.38
CA ASP A 221 8.47 33.00 -79.00
C ASP A 221 7.80 34.34 -79.35
N SER A 222 8.16 35.42 -78.66
CA SER A 222 8.16 36.75 -79.28
C SER A 222 8.99 37.73 -78.47
N GLY A 223 10.17 38.07 -78.99
CA GLY A 223 10.89 39.26 -78.59
C GLY A 223 10.39 40.52 -79.31
N HIS A 224 10.44 41.68 -78.66
CA HIS A 224 10.72 43.01 -79.23
C HIS A 224 10.70 44.05 -78.09
N ASN A 225 11.80 44.72 -77.74
CA ASN A 225 12.48 45.86 -78.40
C ASN A 225 11.82 47.23 -78.08
N LYS A 226 12.68 48.25 -77.93
CA LYS A 226 12.45 49.70 -77.69
C LYS A 226 12.31 50.08 -76.21
N GLU A 227 13.08 50.99 -75.62
CA GLU A 227 14.04 52.03 -76.06
C GLU A 227 15.07 52.26 -74.94
#